data_AF-A0A0M5IWM8-F1
#
_entry.id   AF-A0A0M5IWM8-F1
#
_cell.length_a   1.000
_cell.length_b   1.000
_cell.length_c   1.000
_cell.angle_alpha   90.00
_cell.angle_beta   90.00
_cell.angle_gamma   90.00
#
_symmetry.space_group_name_H-M   'P 1'
#
loop_
_entity.id
_entity.type
_entity.pdbx_description
1 polymer ?
#
loop_
_entity_poly.entity_id
_entity_poly.type
_entity_poly.pdbx_seq_one_letter_code
_entity_poly.pdbx_strand_id
1 'polypeptide(L)'
;MKRLPRFCLRAALLLPVLSSCTYAPPGTALFGPKAAAVSERQGIDRNLRKGAYPEALALIDGERRRGASKSLVAKDYLAAVAGSLKSAAAAQAEDDYRGAGLLYRAILDYYPANLPLDQELKTSRHSIELNLRFCSDRLMEQGLHAYRRGDLDGAIGAWSQLLDFDPGHEPAGNALATAVRQRDALRTLEKVSRP
;
A
#
# COMPACT_ATOMS: atom_id res chain seq x y z
N MET A 1 -67.35 3.44 -9.84
CA MET A 1 -66.75 3.32 -8.49
C MET A 1 -65.32 3.87 -8.56
N LYS A 2 -64.73 4.73 -7.72
CA LYS A 2 -65.07 5.59 -6.57
C LYS A 2 -63.98 6.68 -6.58
N ARG A 3 -64.30 7.91 -7.03
CA ARG A 3 -64.23 9.20 -6.30
C ARG A 3 -63.01 9.41 -5.37
N LEU A 4 -62.13 10.34 -5.79
CA LEU A 4 -61.27 11.18 -4.94
C LEU A 4 -62.10 12.27 -4.24
N PRO A 5 -61.69 12.75 -3.05
CA PRO A 5 -62.09 14.07 -2.59
C PRO A 5 -60.93 15.07 -2.65
N ARG A 6 -61.24 16.21 -3.27
CA ARG A 6 -60.56 17.50 -3.14
C ARG A 6 -61.00 18.16 -1.84
N PHE A 7 -60.09 18.78 -1.11
CA PHE A 7 -60.40 19.94 -0.28
C PHE A 7 -59.34 21.01 -0.50
N CYS A 8 -59.77 22.07 -1.18
CA CYS A 8 -59.17 23.39 -1.14
C CYS A 8 -59.76 24.12 0.08
N LEU A 9 -58.99 24.95 0.79
CA LEU A 9 -59.20 26.41 0.84
C LEU A 9 -58.25 27.09 1.85
N ARG A 10 -57.54 28.12 1.35
CA ARG A 10 -57.34 29.48 1.91
C ARG A 10 -56.62 29.63 3.27
N ALA A 11 -55.88 30.70 3.58
CA ALA A 11 -55.57 31.97 2.92
C ALA A 11 -54.28 32.56 3.55
N ALA A 12 -53.72 33.53 2.83
CA ALA A 12 -52.50 34.28 3.10
C ALA A 12 -52.50 35.09 4.41
N LEU A 13 -51.30 35.39 4.93
CA LEU A 13 -50.94 36.66 5.59
C LEU A 13 -49.40 36.81 5.65
N LEU A 14 -48.96 38.06 5.74
CA LEU A 14 -47.71 38.67 5.30
C LEU A 14 -46.64 38.85 6.41
N LEU A 15 -45.35 38.73 6.01
CA LEU A 15 -44.11 39.43 6.50
C LEU A 15 -43.64 39.16 7.96
N PRO A 16 -42.36 39.41 8.36
CA PRO A 16 -41.20 39.97 7.63
C PRO A 16 -39.89 39.11 7.70
N VAL A 17 -38.90 39.59 6.96
CA VAL A 17 -37.50 39.18 6.91
C VAL A 17 -36.81 39.40 8.27
N LEU A 18 -36.18 38.35 8.83
CA LEU A 18 -35.02 38.50 9.72
C LEU A 18 -33.92 37.55 9.25
N SER A 19 -33.10 38.13 8.38
CA SER A 19 -31.77 37.66 8.02
C SER A 19 -30.93 37.53 9.29
N SER A 20 -30.91 36.33 9.86
CA SER A 20 -29.91 35.97 10.88
C SER A 20 -28.66 35.53 10.15
N CYS A 21 -27.82 36.51 9.78
CA CYS A 21 -26.44 36.24 9.42
C CYS A 21 -25.78 35.57 10.63
N THR A 22 -25.63 34.24 10.60
CA THR A 22 -24.67 33.57 11.46
C THR A 22 -23.28 34.05 11.06
N TYR A 23 -22.78 35.03 11.82
CA TYR A 23 -21.40 35.46 11.83
C TYR A 23 -20.53 34.25 12.19
N ALA A 24 -19.95 33.61 11.17
CA ALA A 24 -18.87 32.67 11.38
C ALA A 24 -17.62 33.47 11.77
N PRO A 25 -16.95 33.16 12.89
CA PRO A 25 -15.73 33.87 13.26
C PRO A 25 -14.67 33.67 12.17
N PRO A 26 -14.02 34.73 11.66
CA PRO A 26 -12.90 34.61 10.73
C PRO A 26 -11.68 34.15 11.54
N GLY A 27 -11.55 32.83 11.72
CA GLY A 27 -10.64 32.33 12.73
C GLY A 27 -10.04 30.96 12.53
N THR A 28 -10.16 30.31 11.36
CA THR A 28 -9.43 29.04 11.12
C THR A 28 -9.36 28.70 9.62
N ALA A 29 -8.54 29.42 8.88
CA ALA A 29 -8.03 28.97 7.58
C ALA A 29 -6.68 29.65 7.27
N LEU A 30 -5.75 29.64 8.24
CA LEU A 30 -4.37 30.11 8.02
C LEU A 30 -3.35 28.97 7.93
N PHE A 31 -3.81 27.72 7.87
CA PHE A 31 -2.95 26.63 7.41
C PHE A 31 -2.87 26.68 5.88
N GLY A 32 -2.14 27.69 5.37
CA GLY A 32 -1.83 27.80 3.95
C GLY A 32 -0.96 26.62 3.47
N PRO A 33 -0.74 26.50 2.15
CA PRO A 33 0.06 25.42 1.54
C PRO A 33 1.45 25.23 2.16
N LYS A 34 2.00 26.29 2.78
CA LYS A 34 3.28 26.26 3.48
C LYS A 34 3.27 25.41 4.76
N ALA A 35 2.18 25.38 5.52
CA ALA A 35 2.10 24.57 6.74
C ALA A 35 1.92 23.08 6.43
N ALA A 36 1.17 22.76 5.37
CA ALA A 36 1.04 21.40 4.85
C ALA A 36 2.40 20.85 4.38
N ALA A 37 3.18 21.65 3.65
CA ALA A 37 4.53 21.28 3.20
C ALA A 37 5.50 21.00 4.36
N VAL A 38 5.43 21.76 5.46
CA VAL A 38 6.24 21.51 6.66
C VAL A 38 5.85 20.19 7.33
N SER A 39 4.54 19.90 7.44
CA SER A 39 4.03 18.66 8.03
C SER A 39 4.46 17.41 7.24
N GLU A 40 4.43 17.49 5.91
CA GLU A 40 4.85 16.40 5.02
C GLU A 40 6.36 16.14 5.08
N ARG A 41 7.18 17.20 5.11
CA ARG A 41 8.63 17.03 5.30
C ARG A 41 8.98 16.36 6.61
N GLN A 42 8.36 16.78 7.69
CA GLN A 42 8.55 16.11 8.97
C GLN A 42 8.08 14.64 8.90
N GLY A 43 7.07 14.33 8.07
CA GLY A 43 6.64 12.97 7.77
C GLY A 43 7.74 12.14 7.12
N ILE A 44 8.36 12.65 6.06
CA ILE A 44 9.49 11.99 5.37
C ILE A 44 10.63 11.74 6.35
N ASP A 45 11.06 12.78 7.08
CA ASP A 45 12.19 12.66 8.01
C ASP A 45 11.88 11.66 9.15
N ARG A 46 10.65 11.64 9.66
CA ARG A 46 10.23 10.67 10.70
C ARG A 46 10.26 9.24 10.18
N ASN A 47 9.73 9.01 8.97
CA ASN A 47 9.67 7.67 8.39
C ASN A 47 11.06 7.14 8.04
N LEU A 48 11.94 7.99 7.48
CA LEU A 48 13.34 7.64 7.26
C LEU A 48 14.06 7.23 8.55
N ARG A 49 13.90 7.97 9.64
CA ARG A 49 14.52 7.64 10.93
C ARG A 49 14.03 6.32 11.53
N LYS A 50 12.78 5.96 11.30
CA LYS A 50 12.17 4.73 11.83
C LYS A 50 12.38 3.52 10.90
N GLY A 51 12.96 3.71 9.72
CA GLY A 51 13.08 2.65 8.71
C GLY A 51 11.77 2.31 8.00
N ALA A 52 10.75 3.18 8.10
CA ALA A 52 9.48 3.04 7.39
C ALA A 52 9.64 3.56 5.94
N TYR A 53 10.48 2.88 5.17
CA TYR A 53 10.89 3.36 3.85
C TYR A 53 9.77 3.37 2.80
N PRO A 54 8.84 2.39 2.73
CA PRO A 54 7.71 2.47 1.80
C PRO A 54 6.87 3.74 2.00
N GLU A 55 6.59 4.10 3.25
CA GLU A 55 5.87 5.32 3.61
C GLU A 55 6.66 6.58 3.29
N ALA A 56 7.99 6.56 3.51
CA ALA A 56 8.86 7.65 3.11
C ALA A 56 8.84 7.85 1.58
N LEU A 57 8.98 6.77 0.80
CA LEU A 57 8.97 6.80 -0.67
C LEU A 57 7.64 7.35 -1.21
N ALA A 58 6.51 6.95 -0.63
CA ALA A 58 5.20 7.47 -0.99
C ALA A 58 5.07 8.98 -0.77
N LEU A 59 5.57 9.48 0.37
CA LEU A 59 5.56 10.92 0.67
C LEU A 59 6.51 11.70 -0.25
N ILE A 60 7.71 11.18 -0.51
CA ILE A 60 8.69 11.77 -1.43
C ILE A 60 8.11 11.88 -2.84
N ASP A 61 7.43 10.82 -3.32
CA ASP A 61 6.75 10.83 -4.60
C ASP A 61 5.62 11.87 -4.65
N GLY A 62 4.88 12.03 -3.56
CA GLY A 62 3.88 13.09 -3.39
C GLY A 62 4.49 14.49 -3.52
N GLU A 63 5.62 14.77 -2.89
CA GLU A 63 6.33 16.05 -3.01
C GLU A 63 6.81 16.29 -4.44
N ARG A 64 7.35 15.26 -5.09
CA ARG A 64 7.77 15.30 -6.50
C ARG A 64 6.62 15.68 -7.42
N ARG A 65 5.44 15.06 -7.27
CA ARG A 65 4.24 15.37 -8.07
C ARG A 65 3.75 16.80 -7.85
N ARG A 66 4.00 17.38 -6.67
CA ARG A 66 3.67 18.77 -6.33
C ARG A 66 4.72 19.80 -6.76
N GLY A 67 5.77 19.36 -7.49
CA GLY A 67 6.76 20.26 -8.05
C GLY A 67 7.88 20.66 -7.08
N ALA A 68 8.13 19.85 -6.04
CA ALA A 68 9.32 20.02 -5.21
C ALA A 68 10.61 19.99 -6.06
N SER A 69 11.66 20.65 -5.58
CA SER A 69 12.95 20.71 -6.27
C SER A 69 13.50 19.31 -6.54
N LYS A 70 13.98 19.08 -7.78
CA LYS A 70 14.59 17.80 -8.18
C LYS A 70 15.73 17.39 -7.25
N SER A 71 16.55 18.33 -6.80
CA SER A 71 17.69 18.07 -5.90
C SER A 71 17.22 17.62 -4.51
N LEU A 72 16.14 18.22 -4.00
CA LEU A 72 15.57 17.82 -2.70
C LEU A 72 14.98 16.41 -2.79
N VAL A 73 14.12 16.17 -3.79
CA VAL A 73 13.49 14.86 -4.02
C VAL A 73 14.55 13.78 -4.22
N ALA A 74 15.59 14.06 -5.03
CA ALA A 74 16.68 13.11 -5.26
C ALA A 74 17.39 12.72 -3.96
N LYS A 75 17.75 13.71 -3.13
CA LYS A 75 18.43 13.46 -1.84
C LYS A 75 17.62 12.53 -0.94
N ASP A 76 16.33 12.81 -0.75
CA ASP A 76 15.48 12.02 0.15
C ASP A 76 15.19 10.64 -0.42
N TYR A 77 14.97 10.55 -1.74
CA TYR A 77 14.80 9.29 -2.43
C TYR A 77 16.03 8.39 -2.28
N LEU A 78 17.24 8.94 -2.47
CA LEU A 78 18.49 8.19 -2.31
C LEU A 78 18.66 7.67 -0.88
N ALA A 79 18.32 8.49 0.13
CA ALA A 79 18.34 8.07 1.52
C ALA A 79 17.35 6.92 1.79
N ALA A 80 16.12 7.03 1.26
CA ALA A 80 15.10 6.00 1.38
C ALA A 80 15.54 4.69 0.70
N VAL A 81 16.02 4.76 -0.53
CA VAL A 81 16.46 3.58 -1.30
C VAL A 81 17.67 2.92 -0.65
N ALA A 82 18.68 3.67 -0.22
CA ALA A 82 19.83 3.10 0.47
C ALA A 82 19.42 2.34 1.74
N GLY A 83 18.49 2.90 2.52
CA GLY A 83 17.92 2.27 3.70
C GLY A 83 17.08 1.02 3.38
N SER A 84 16.22 1.10 2.36
CA SER A 84 15.43 -0.04 1.86
C SER A 84 16.31 -1.18 1.41
N LEU A 85 17.35 -0.92 0.61
CA LEU A 85 18.26 -1.94 0.10
C LEU A 85 19.02 -2.64 1.24
N LYS A 86 19.51 -1.87 2.21
CA LYS A 86 20.16 -2.43 3.41
C LYS A 86 19.20 -3.33 4.20
N SER A 87 17.97 -2.87 4.40
CA SER A 87 16.97 -3.59 5.19
C SER A 87 16.44 -4.82 4.46
N ALA A 88 16.28 -4.74 3.15
CA ALA A 88 15.88 -5.88 2.32
C ALA A 88 16.96 -6.96 2.30
N ALA A 89 18.24 -6.57 2.21
CA ALA A 89 19.35 -7.52 2.29
C ALA A 89 19.42 -8.21 3.67
N ALA A 90 19.14 -7.49 4.76
CA ALA A 90 19.05 -8.07 6.10
C ALA A 90 17.87 -9.04 6.20
N ALA A 91 16.69 -8.66 5.70
CA ALA A 91 15.52 -9.52 5.67
C ALA A 91 15.77 -10.80 4.85
N GLN A 92 16.45 -10.72 3.70
CA GLN A 92 16.86 -11.90 2.93
C GLN A 92 17.80 -12.82 3.71
N ALA A 93 18.74 -12.27 4.49
CA ALA A 93 19.64 -13.05 5.32
C ALA A 93 18.92 -13.77 6.48
N GLU A 94 17.74 -13.28 6.86
CA GLU A 94 16.86 -13.85 7.88
C GLU A 94 15.74 -14.72 7.26
N ASP A 95 15.79 -15.02 5.96
CA ASP A 95 14.74 -15.71 5.18
C ASP A 95 13.36 -15.01 5.20
N ASP A 96 13.30 -13.74 5.60
CA ASP A 96 12.10 -12.88 5.47
C ASP A 96 11.98 -12.34 4.03
N TYR A 97 11.67 -13.25 3.12
CA TYR A 97 11.47 -12.94 1.70
C TYR A 97 10.27 -12.02 1.47
N ARG A 98 9.28 -12.05 2.36
CA ARG A 98 8.11 -11.16 2.30
C ARG A 98 8.52 -9.71 2.58
N GLY A 99 9.22 -9.47 3.69
CA GLY A 99 9.71 -8.15 4.07
C GLY A 99 10.67 -7.59 3.03
N ALA A 100 11.60 -8.40 2.55
CA ALA A 100 12.50 -8.02 1.46
C ALA A 100 11.74 -7.67 0.16
N GLY A 101 10.80 -8.54 -0.25
CA GLY A 101 9.99 -8.34 -1.45
C GLY A 101 9.18 -7.05 -1.42
N LEU A 102 8.56 -6.72 -0.27
CA LEU A 102 7.82 -5.47 -0.08
C LEU A 102 8.72 -4.23 -0.23
N LEU A 103 9.95 -4.27 0.30
CA LEU A 103 10.91 -3.18 0.17
C LEU A 103 11.36 -3.01 -1.29
N TYR A 104 11.70 -4.09 -1.98
CA TYR A 104 12.07 -4.02 -3.40
C TYR A 104 10.92 -3.53 -4.27
N ARG A 105 9.70 -4.02 -4.02
CA ARG A 105 8.49 -3.55 -4.71
C ARG A 105 8.28 -2.05 -4.50
N ALA A 106 8.36 -1.56 -3.27
CA ALA A 106 8.21 -0.14 -2.97
C ALA A 106 9.22 0.74 -3.72
N ILE A 107 10.49 0.31 -3.83
CA ILE A 107 11.49 1.05 -4.62
C ILE A 107 11.07 1.12 -6.10
N LEU A 108 10.60 0.02 -6.67
CA LEU A 108 10.21 -0.05 -8.09
C LEU A 108 8.94 0.76 -8.37
N ASP A 109 7.96 0.71 -7.49
CA ASP A 109 6.68 1.43 -7.65
C ASP A 109 6.87 2.95 -7.61
N TYR A 110 7.83 3.42 -6.81
CA TYR A 110 8.17 4.84 -6.68
C TYR A 110 9.41 5.25 -7.48
N TYR A 111 9.92 4.40 -8.39
CA TYR A 111 11.14 4.67 -9.14
C TYR A 111 10.98 5.91 -10.04
N PRO A 112 11.73 7.00 -9.81
CA PRO A 112 11.53 8.24 -10.54
C PRO A 112 12.28 8.18 -11.87
N ALA A 113 11.56 7.87 -12.96
CA ALA A 113 12.12 7.74 -14.31
C ALA A 113 12.88 8.98 -14.84
N ASN A 114 12.64 10.16 -14.26
CA ASN A 114 13.17 11.44 -14.74
C ASN A 114 14.22 12.08 -13.80
N LEU A 115 14.73 11.34 -12.82
CA LEU A 115 15.82 11.78 -11.95
C LEU A 115 17.13 11.07 -12.34
N PRO A 116 18.26 11.78 -12.41
CA PRO A 116 19.55 11.20 -12.78
C PRO A 116 20.18 10.42 -11.61
N LEU A 117 19.49 9.38 -11.13
CA LEU A 117 19.87 8.65 -9.92
C LEU A 117 20.91 7.57 -10.17
N ASP A 118 21.05 7.11 -11.41
CA ASP A 118 21.90 5.96 -11.76
C ASP A 118 23.38 6.20 -11.47
N GLN A 119 23.82 7.47 -11.40
CA GLN A 119 25.19 7.82 -11.01
C GLN A 119 25.42 7.81 -9.50
N GLU A 120 24.35 8.03 -8.72
CA GLU A 120 24.41 8.11 -7.26
C GLU A 120 24.08 6.75 -6.60
N LEU A 121 23.20 5.98 -7.22
CA LEU A 121 22.89 4.62 -6.81
C LEU A 121 24.00 3.68 -7.28
N LYS A 122 24.65 3.00 -6.33
CA LYS A 122 25.54 1.85 -6.63
C LYS A 122 24.78 0.59 -7.04
N THR A 123 23.54 0.73 -7.51
CA THR A 123 22.66 -0.36 -7.93
C THR A 123 21.82 0.12 -9.11
N SER A 124 21.31 -0.83 -9.90
CA SER A 124 20.43 -0.54 -11.02
C SER A 124 19.01 -1.00 -10.74
N ARG A 125 18.03 -0.38 -11.40
CA ARG A 125 16.64 -0.88 -11.44
C ARG A 125 16.58 -2.38 -11.77
N HIS A 126 17.35 -2.83 -12.75
CA HIS A 126 17.43 -4.24 -13.12
C HIS A 126 17.91 -5.14 -11.97
N SER A 127 18.89 -4.67 -11.18
CA SER A 127 19.36 -5.41 -10.00
C SER A 127 18.29 -5.51 -8.92
N ILE A 128 17.47 -4.46 -8.74
CA ILE A 128 16.34 -4.48 -7.81
C ILE A 128 15.26 -5.47 -8.29
N GLU A 129 14.96 -5.48 -9.59
CA GLU A 129 14.03 -6.44 -10.19
C GLU A 129 14.52 -7.90 -10.04
N LEU A 130 15.83 -8.14 -10.16
CA LEU A 130 16.41 -9.46 -9.90
C LEU A 130 16.23 -9.90 -8.44
N ASN A 131 16.44 -8.99 -7.49
CA ASN A 131 16.25 -9.30 -6.07
C ASN A 131 14.77 -9.50 -5.71
N LEU A 132 13.85 -8.74 -6.32
CA LEU A 132 12.42 -8.96 -6.17
C LEU A 132 12.03 -10.36 -6.67
N ARG A 133 12.49 -10.74 -7.88
CA ARG A 133 12.26 -12.08 -8.44
C ARG A 133 12.82 -13.18 -7.53
N PHE A 134 14.02 -13.00 -6.99
CA PHE A 134 14.60 -13.94 -6.03
C PHE A 134 13.68 -14.17 -4.81
N CYS A 135 13.06 -13.11 -4.27
CA CYS A 135 12.10 -13.24 -3.17
C CYS A 135 10.84 -14.01 -3.60
N SER A 136 10.31 -13.73 -4.79
CA SER A 136 9.18 -14.47 -5.36
C SER A 136 9.51 -15.96 -5.52
N ASP A 137 10.66 -16.28 -6.11
CA ASP A 137 11.09 -17.66 -6.35
C ASP A 137 11.22 -18.44 -5.04
N ARG A 138 11.79 -17.82 -4.00
CA ARG A 138 11.94 -18.44 -2.68
C ARG A 138 10.61 -18.77 -2.01
N LEU A 139 9.66 -17.84 -2.03
CA LEU A 139 8.32 -18.09 -1.48
C LEU A 139 7.54 -19.12 -2.32
N MET A 140 7.72 -19.11 -3.64
CA MET A 140 7.13 -20.12 -4.52
C MET A 140 7.67 -21.51 -4.20
N GLU A 141 9.00 -21.65 -4.06
CA GLU A 141 9.67 -22.89 -3.65
C GLU A 141 9.17 -23.38 -2.29
N GLN A 142 9.14 -22.50 -1.28
CA GLN A 142 8.64 -22.82 0.06
C GLN A 142 7.20 -23.35 0.01
N GLY A 143 6.32 -22.68 -0.74
CA GLY A 143 4.92 -23.10 -0.90
C GLY A 143 4.79 -24.46 -1.59
N LEU A 144 5.56 -24.70 -2.65
CA LEU A 144 5.60 -26.00 -3.33
C LEU A 144 6.13 -27.11 -2.42
N HIS A 145 7.15 -26.84 -1.61
CA HIS A 145 7.68 -27.80 -0.64
C HIS A 145 6.65 -28.14 0.45
N ALA A 146 5.96 -27.16 1.01
CA ALA A 146 4.89 -27.39 1.99
C ALA A 146 3.74 -28.21 1.37
N TYR A 147 3.28 -27.81 0.18
CA TYR A 147 2.20 -28.48 -0.54
C TYR A 147 2.51 -29.96 -0.80
N ARG A 148 3.73 -30.27 -1.27
CA ARG A 148 4.18 -31.66 -1.50
C ARG A 148 4.21 -32.52 -0.24
N ARG A 149 4.37 -31.92 0.94
CA ARG A 149 4.31 -32.63 2.23
C ARG A 149 2.88 -32.77 2.77
N GLY A 150 1.88 -32.26 2.05
CA GLY A 150 0.50 -32.18 2.53
C GLY A 150 0.25 -31.05 3.54
N ASP A 151 1.25 -30.20 3.80
CA ASP A 151 1.11 -29.01 4.65
C ASP A 151 0.46 -27.88 3.84
N LEU A 152 -0.87 -27.94 3.75
CA LEU A 152 -1.64 -26.99 2.96
C LEU A 152 -1.65 -25.59 3.59
N ASP A 153 -1.67 -25.48 4.92
CA ASP A 153 -1.63 -24.18 5.60
C ASP A 153 -0.28 -23.49 5.41
N GLY A 154 0.85 -24.23 5.48
CA GLY A 154 2.17 -23.70 5.14
C GLY A 154 2.28 -23.26 3.68
N ALA A 155 1.71 -24.04 2.74
CA ALA A 155 1.69 -23.69 1.32
C ALA A 155 0.90 -22.39 1.06
N ILE A 156 -0.30 -22.30 1.63
CA ILE A 156 -1.17 -21.11 1.58
C ILE A 156 -0.43 -19.91 2.15
N GLY A 157 0.26 -20.06 3.28
CA GLY A 157 1.06 -19.01 3.89
C GLY A 157 2.09 -18.45 2.93
N ALA A 158 2.97 -19.30 2.38
CA ALA A 158 4.06 -18.86 1.51
C ALA A 158 3.56 -18.15 0.23
N TRP A 159 2.55 -18.70 -0.45
CA TRP A 159 2.01 -18.07 -1.65
C TRP A 159 1.24 -16.77 -1.36
N SER A 160 0.57 -16.67 -0.20
CA SER A 160 -0.07 -15.41 0.20
C SER A 160 0.97 -14.32 0.45
N GLN A 161 2.08 -14.65 1.13
CA GLN A 161 3.17 -13.71 1.36
C GLN A 161 3.82 -13.22 0.06
N LEU A 162 3.93 -14.08 -0.96
CA LEU A 162 4.42 -13.69 -2.28
C LEU A 162 3.48 -12.64 -2.91
N LEU A 163 2.18 -12.92 -2.90
CA LEU A 163 1.17 -12.07 -3.50
C LEU A 163 1.02 -10.70 -2.80
N ASP A 164 1.50 -10.55 -1.56
CA ASP A 164 1.52 -9.25 -0.88
C ASP A 164 2.41 -8.22 -1.60
N PHE A 165 3.46 -8.65 -2.29
CA PHE A 165 4.34 -7.75 -3.06
C PHE A 165 4.36 -8.04 -4.56
N ASP A 166 3.78 -9.15 -5.02
CA ASP A 166 3.58 -9.41 -6.44
C ASP A 166 2.16 -9.95 -6.72
N PRO A 167 1.12 -9.09 -6.63
CA PRO A 167 -0.27 -9.53 -6.80
C PRO A 167 -0.58 -10.14 -8.16
N GLY A 168 0.26 -9.86 -9.18
CA GLY A 168 0.13 -10.39 -10.53
C GLY A 168 0.86 -11.72 -10.76
N HIS A 169 1.39 -12.36 -9.72
CA HIS A 169 2.11 -13.62 -9.86
C HIS A 169 1.14 -14.81 -10.09
N GLU A 170 0.71 -14.98 -11.34
CA GLU A 170 -0.27 -15.98 -11.76
C GLU A 170 -0.02 -17.40 -11.22
N PRO A 171 1.21 -17.97 -11.25
CA PRO A 171 1.44 -19.30 -10.69
C PRO A 171 1.12 -19.41 -9.19
N ALA A 172 1.41 -18.36 -8.42
CA ALA A 172 1.17 -18.36 -6.98
C ALA A 172 -0.33 -18.19 -6.67
N GLY A 173 -1.02 -17.32 -7.42
CA GLY A 173 -2.48 -17.16 -7.30
C GLY A 173 -3.23 -18.46 -7.58
N ASN A 174 -2.86 -19.18 -8.65
CA ASN A 174 -3.45 -20.46 -9.01
C ASN A 174 -3.17 -21.56 -7.97
N ALA A 175 -1.93 -21.61 -7.47
CA ALA A 175 -1.52 -22.57 -6.45
C ALA A 175 -2.25 -22.31 -5.12
N LEU A 176 -2.33 -21.06 -4.68
CA LEU A 176 -3.08 -20.62 -3.51
C LEU A 176 -4.55 -21.04 -3.58
N ALA A 177 -5.23 -20.73 -4.69
CA ALA A 177 -6.62 -21.08 -4.89
C ALA A 177 -6.84 -22.61 -4.80
N THR A 178 -5.89 -23.40 -5.31
CA THR A 178 -5.94 -24.87 -5.27
C THR A 178 -5.77 -25.40 -3.85
N ALA A 179 -4.75 -24.95 -3.12
CA ALA A 179 -4.52 -25.40 -1.75
C ALA A 179 -5.65 -25.00 -0.80
N VAL A 180 -6.22 -23.80 -0.94
CA VAL A 180 -7.40 -23.38 -0.15
C VAL A 180 -8.56 -24.35 -0.35
N ARG A 181 -8.92 -24.66 -1.60
CA ARG A 181 -10.01 -25.62 -1.89
C ARG A 181 -9.74 -26.99 -1.28
N GLN A 182 -8.52 -27.50 -1.44
CA GLN A 182 -8.16 -28.82 -0.91
C GLN A 182 -8.22 -28.85 0.62
N ARG A 183 -7.69 -27.83 1.29
CA ARG A 183 -7.70 -27.71 2.76
C ARG A 183 -9.12 -27.66 3.29
N ASP A 184 -9.97 -26.86 2.67
CA ASP A 184 -11.35 -26.68 3.14
C ASP A 184 -12.18 -27.97 2.92
N ALA A 185 -11.92 -28.70 1.83
CA ALA A 185 -12.50 -30.03 1.60
C ALA A 185 -12.06 -31.03 2.68
N LEU A 186 -10.75 -31.11 2.98
CA LEU A 186 -10.23 -32.00 4.03
C LEU A 186 -10.82 -31.67 5.40
N ARG A 187 -10.86 -30.40 5.79
CA ARG A 187 -11.47 -29.95 7.06
C ARG A 187 -12.96 -30.32 7.14
N THR A 188 -13.67 -30.29 6.02
CA THR A 188 -15.07 -30.70 5.97
C THR A 188 -15.21 -32.21 6.20
N LEU A 189 -14.38 -33.02 5.54
CA LEU A 189 -14.36 -34.47 5.71
C LEU A 189 -14.02 -34.86 7.16
N GLU A 190 -13.04 -34.22 7.77
CA GLU A 190 -12.65 -34.46 9.17
C GLU A 190 -13.80 -34.19 10.14
N LYS A 191 -14.57 -33.12 9.93
CA LYS A 191 -15.74 -32.80 10.76
C LYS A 191 -16.83 -33.85 10.64
N VAL A 192 -17.08 -34.35 9.43
CA VAL A 192 -18.11 -35.37 9.17
C VAL A 192 -17.68 -36.75 9.67
N SER A 193 -16.37 -37.01 9.73
CA SER A 193 -15.81 -38.31 10.11
C SER A 193 -15.54 -38.45 11.62
N ARG A 194 -15.77 -37.41 12.42
CA ARG A 194 -15.61 -37.45 13.88
C ARG A 194 -16.92 -37.93 14.52
N PRO A 195 -16.95 -39.14 15.13
CA PRO A 195 -18.16 -39.70 15.74
C PRO A 195 -18.62 -38.93 16.98
#